data_AF-A0A2V7PGD5-F1
#
_entry.id   AF-A0A2V7PGD5-F1
#
_cell.length_a   1.000
_cell.length_b   1.000
_cell.length_c   1.000
_cell.angle_alpha   90.00
_cell.angle_beta   90.00
_cell.angle_gamma   90.00
#
_symmetry.space_group_name_H-M   'P 1'
#
loop_
_entity.id
_entity.type
_entity.pdbx_description
1 polymer ?
#
loop_
_entity_poly.entity_id
_entity_poly.type
_entity_poly.pdbx_seq_one_letter_code
_entity_poly.pdbx_strand_id
1 'polypeptide(L)'
;MILDARPDRVTAILDSLVPAESLEVAHSNLRDGYVETAWYDTQARRSRHHEHEIASLAQTVKIRFWADPWVPGQTRLTVEPMYRPRYDPSRGERALEAIVDKDHAGYKLAQQFVDGLKKRFGVPKAAQEPTR
;
A
#
# COMPACT_ATOMS: atom_id res chain seq x y z
N MET A 1 -10.85 3.09 -2.73
CA MET A 1 -12.10 2.48 -2.18
C MET A 1 -12.57 3.27 -0.97
N ILE A 2 -13.78 3.05 -0.48
CA ILE A 2 -14.27 3.69 0.76
C ILE A 2 -14.33 2.65 1.89
N LEU A 3 -13.89 3.04 3.09
CA LEU A 3 -13.95 2.27 4.33
C LEU A 3 -14.79 3.00 5.37
N ASP A 4 -15.58 2.26 6.16
CA ASP A 4 -16.39 2.81 7.27
C ASP A 4 -15.54 2.99 8.56
N ALA A 5 -14.46 3.74 8.42
CA ALA A 5 -13.62 4.16 9.53
C ALA A 5 -12.99 5.53 9.25
N ARG A 6 -12.64 6.26 10.32
CA ARG A 6 -11.89 7.52 10.21
C ARG A 6 -10.45 7.28 9.74
N PRO A 7 -9.84 8.23 9.01
CA PRO A 7 -8.47 8.13 8.51
C PRO A 7 -7.44 7.71 9.56
N ASP A 8 -7.45 8.35 10.73
CA ASP A 8 -6.51 8.09 11.82
C ASP A 8 -6.53 6.61 12.26
N ARG A 9 -7.72 6.01 12.29
CA ARG A 9 -7.89 4.60 12.64
C ARG A 9 -7.44 3.67 11.52
N VAL A 10 -7.68 4.02 10.25
CA VAL A 10 -7.23 3.23 9.10
C VAL A 10 -5.70 3.22 9.04
N THR A 11 -5.07 4.39 9.19
CA THR A 11 -3.60 4.54 9.16
C THR A 11 -2.93 3.79 10.31
N ALA A 12 -3.44 3.89 11.54
CA ALA A 12 -2.90 3.14 12.68
C ALA A 12 -3.00 1.62 12.49
N ILE A 13 -4.09 1.13 11.88
CA ILE A 13 -4.23 -0.30 11.56
C ILE A 13 -3.30 -0.72 10.43
N LEU A 14 -3.10 0.10 9.41
CA LEU A 14 -2.12 -0.17 8.34
C LEU A 14 -0.70 -0.31 8.90
N ASP A 15 -0.29 0.59 9.79
CA ASP A 15 1.01 0.56 10.46
C ASP A 15 1.25 -0.76 11.23
N SER A 16 0.19 -1.35 11.77
CA SER A 16 0.25 -2.67 12.45
C SER A 16 0.11 -3.87 11.50
N LEU A 17 -0.68 -3.73 10.42
CA LEU A 17 -0.99 -4.82 9.49
C LEU A 17 0.19 -5.14 8.56
N VAL A 18 0.96 -4.12 8.18
CA VAL A 18 2.16 -4.28 7.33
C VAL A 18 3.16 -5.26 7.96
N PRO A 19 3.59 -5.09 9.24
CA PRO A 19 4.41 -6.08 9.94
C PRO A 19 3.78 -7.47 10.05
N ALA A 20 2.46 -7.54 10.25
CA ALA A 20 1.76 -8.83 10.36
C ALA A 20 1.83 -9.65 9.06
N GLU A 21 1.92 -8.97 7.91
CA GLU A 21 2.13 -9.60 6.59
C GLU A 21 3.61 -9.81 6.25
N SER A 22 4.52 -9.68 7.22
CA SER A 22 5.98 -9.80 7.07
C SER A 22 6.64 -8.70 6.22
N LEU A 23 5.94 -7.59 5.99
CA LEU A 23 6.51 -6.39 5.38
C LEU A 23 6.99 -5.43 6.49
N GLU A 24 7.86 -4.51 6.15
CA GLU A 24 8.30 -3.46 7.07
C GLU A 24 7.72 -2.11 6.63
N VAL A 25 7.40 -1.25 7.60
CA VAL A 25 7.04 0.15 7.33
C VAL A 25 8.33 0.95 7.17
N ALA A 26 8.47 1.66 6.06
CA ALA A 26 9.58 2.59 5.85
C ALA A 26 9.22 4.00 6.33
N HIS A 27 7.97 4.41 6.13
CA HIS A 27 7.49 5.70 6.57
C HIS A 27 6.00 5.65 6.90
N SER A 28 5.60 6.27 8.01
CA SER A 28 4.20 6.52 8.33
C SER A 28 4.00 7.94 8.84
N ASN A 29 2.88 8.53 8.45
CA ASN A 29 2.44 9.85 8.89
C ASN A 29 0.94 9.78 9.17
N LEU A 30 0.60 9.58 10.45
CA LEU A 30 -0.78 9.45 10.90
C LEU A 30 -1.61 10.70 10.62
N ARG A 31 -0.99 11.88 10.67
CA ARG A 31 -1.69 13.16 10.46
C ARG A 31 -2.17 13.29 9.01
N ASP A 32 -1.33 12.84 8.07
CA ASP A 32 -1.60 12.95 6.64
C ASP A 32 -2.23 11.66 6.07
N GLY A 33 -2.52 10.68 6.92
CA GLY A 33 -3.14 9.42 6.51
C GLY A 33 -2.22 8.52 5.68
N TYR A 34 -0.91 8.71 5.74
CA TYR A 34 0.05 8.07 4.83
C TYR A 34 0.81 6.90 5.48
N VAL A 35 0.95 5.80 4.77
CA VAL A 35 1.86 4.68 5.09
C VAL A 35 2.60 4.24 3.82
N GLU A 36 3.90 4.07 3.93
CA GLU A 36 4.78 3.52 2.89
C GLU A 36 5.54 2.33 3.46
N THR A 37 5.48 1.20 2.75
CA THR A 37 6.31 0.04 3.11
C THR A 37 7.76 0.26 2.68
N ALA A 38 8.68 -0.46 3.30
CA ALA A 38 9.98 -0.74 2.71
C ALA A 38 9.80 -1.47 1.36
N TRP A 39 10.87 -1.53 0.57
CA TRP A 39 10.89 -2.36 -0.62
C TRP A 39 10.78 -3.83 -0.22
N TYR A 40 9.82 -4.56 -0.74
CA TYR A 40 9.57 -5.96 -0.43
C TYR A 40 9.82 -6.83 -1.64
N ASP A 41 10.81 -7.72 -1.54
CA ASP A 41 11.07 -8.74 -2.54
C ASP A 41 10.00 -9.84 -2.41
N THR A 42 9.12 -9.92 -3.41
CA THR A 42 7.98 -10.84 -3.39
C THR A 42 8.38 -12.31 -3.52
N GLN A 43 9.57 -12.60 -4.03
CA GLN A 43 10.11 -13.95 -4.17
C GLN A 43 10.89 -14.37 -2.92
N ALA A 44 11.82 -13.52 -2.47
CA ALA A 44 12.63 -13.77 -1.27
C ALA A 44 11.85 -13.56 0.04
N ARG A 45 10.70 -12.89 -0.02
CA ARG A 45 9.83 -12.53 1.11
C ARG A 45 10.58 -11.74 2.17
N ARG A 46 11.28 -10.70 1.75
CA ARG A 46 12.08 -9.84 2.64
C ARG A 46 11.98 -8.37 2.28
N SER A 47 11.97 -7.54 3.31
CA SER A 47 12.03 -6.09 3.21
C SER A 47 13.47 -5.59 3.03
N ARG A 48 13.61 -4.46 2.34
CA ARG A 48 14.86 -3.73 2.02
C ARG A 48 14.59 -2.24 2.15
N HIS A 49 15.46 -1.55 2.87
CA HIS A 49 15.30 -0.11 3.11
C HIS A 49 16.07 0.71 2.09
N HIS A 50 17.04 0.09 1.42
CA HIS A 50 17.91 0.79 0.49
C HIS A 50 17.94 0.11 -0.88
N GLU A 51 17.97 0.93 -1.93
CA GLU A 51 17.92 0.46 -3.31
C GLU A 51 19.08 -0.49 -3.66
N HIS A 52 20.27 -0.24 -3.12
CA HIS A 52 21.46 -1.05 -3.40
C HIS A 52 21.35 -2.49 -2.85
N GLU A 53 20.38 -2.75 -1.98
CA GLU A 53 20.11 -4.08 -1.41
C GLU A 53 19.13 -4.89 -2.28
N ILE A 54 18.55 -4.27 -3.33
CA ILE A 54 17.55 -4.88 -4.20
C ILE A 54 18.25 -5.67 -5.30
N ALA A 55 18.18 -7.00 -5.22
CA ALA A 55 18.76 -7.89 -6.22
C ALA A 55 17.95 -7.94 -7.52
N SER A 56 16.61 -7.82 -7.44
CA SER A 56 15.71 -7.88 -8.59
C SER A 56 14.67 -6.77 -8.52
N LEU A 57 14.85 -5.73 -9.34
CA LEU A 57 13.95 -4.57 -9.37
C LEU A 57 12.53 -4.95 -9.82
N ALA A 58 12.43 -5.90 -10.75
CA ALA A 58 11.14 -6.35 -11.28
C ALA A 58 10.30 -7.13 -10.25
N GLN A 59 10.92 -7.78 -9.26
CA GLN A 59 10.23 -8.61 -8.25
C GLN A 59 10.06 -7.89 -6.92
N THR A 60 10.61 -6.69 -6.79
CA THR A 60 10.64 -5.93 -5.55
C THR A 60 9.66 -4.76 -5.64
N VAL A 61 8.77 -4.68 -4.68
CA VAL A 61 7.66 -3.72 -4.69
C VAL A 61 7.62 -2.89 -3.43
N LYS A 62 7.11 -1.68 -3.55
CA LYS A 62 6.79 -0.80 -2.44
C LYS A 62 5.31 -0.49 -2.49
N ILE A 63 4.61 -0.54 -1.38
CA ILE A 63 3.18 -0.23 -1.34
C ILE A 63 2.96 1.07 -0.59
N ARG A 64 2.23 1.99 -1.20
CA ARG A 64 1.79 3.23 -0.57
C ARG A 64 0.31 3.21 -0.31
N PHE A 65 -0.06 3.73 0.85
CA PHE A 65 -1.42 3.89 1.28
C PHE A 65 -1.68 5.34 1.62
N TRP A 66 -2.79 5.88 1.11
CA TRP A 66 -3.35 7.16 1.54
C TRP A 66 -4.75 6.93 2.07
N ALA A 67 -4.96 7.27 3.33
CA ALA A 67 -6.23 7.26 4.02
C ALA A 67 -6.78 8.69 4.07
N ASP A 68 -7.46 9.12 3.01
CA ASP A 68 -7.99 10.47 2.93
C ASP A 68 -9.37 10.58 3.60
N PRO A 69 -9.68 11.69 4.30
CA PRO A 69 -11.05 11.96 4.73
C PRO A 69 -12.02 11.98 3.54
N TRP A 70 -13.17 11.31 3.65
CA TRP A 70 -14.20 11.33 2.60
C TRP A 70 -15.49 12.03 3.06
N VAL A 71 -16.15 11.46 4.06
CA VAL A 71 -17.26 12.05 4.82
C VAL A 71 -17.04 11.69 6.30
N PRO A 72 -17.75 12.31 7.26
CA PRO A 72 -17.56 12.02 8.67
C PRO A 72 -17.63 10.51 8.97
N GLY A 73 -16.57 9.97 9.56
CA GLY A 73 -16.46 8.54 9.89
C GLY A 73 -16.01 7.63 8.76
N GLN A 74 -15.76 8.14 7.55
CA GLN A 74 -15.33 7.35 6.38
C GLN A 74 -14.00 7.81 5.80
N THR A 75 -13.30 6.87 5.20
CA THR A 75 -11.99 7.06 4.56
C THR A 75 -12.05 6.66 3.11
N ARG A 76 -11.52 7.51 2.22
CA ARG A 76 -11.13 7.11 0.87
C ARG A 76 -9.71 6.55 0.93
N LEU A 77 -9.59 5.23 0.83
CA LEU A 77 -8.29 4.56 0.77
C LEU A 77 -7.82 4.45 -0.68
N THR A 78 -6.65 5.01 -0.95
CA THR A 78 -5.87 4.79 -2.19
C THR A 78 -4.69 3.89 -1.87
N VAL A 79 -4.48 2.86 -2.70
CA VAL A 79 -3.39 1.88 -2.52
C VAL A 79 -2.62 1.79 -3.83
N GLU A 80 -1.33 2.09 -3.78
CA GLU A 80 -0.45 2.09 -4.95
C GLU A 80 0.72 1.15 -4.72
N PRO A 81 0.64 -0.09 -5.21
CA PRO A 81 1.80 -0.95 -5.33
C PRO A 81 2.66 -0.47 -6.50
N MET A 82 3.91 -0.14 -6.19
CA MET A 82 4.91 0.38 -7.10
C MET A 82 6.06 -0.61 -7.23
N TYR A 83 6.65 -0.69 -8.41
CA TYR A 83 7.95 -1.29 -8.63
C TYR A 83 8.87 -0.31 -9.34
N ARG A 84 10.13 -0.68 -9.47
CA ARG A 84 11.09 0.07 -10.28
C ARG A 84 11.46 -0.76 -11.51
N PRO A 85 11.21 -0.28 -12.73
CA PRO A 85 11.58 -1.02 -13.94
C PRO A 85 13.08 -0.93 -14.26
N ARG A 86 13.80 0.08 -13.74
CA ARG A 86 15.23 0.31 -14.02
C ARG A 86 15.97 1.09 -12.94
N TYR A 87 17.27 0.84 -12.80
CA TYR A 87 18.16 1.62 -11.95
C TYR A 87 18.82 2.77 -12.74
N ASP A 88 18.76 3.98 -12.20
CA ASP A 88 19.45 5.18 -12.71
C ASP A 88 19.73 6.12 -11.52
N PRO A 89 21.00 6.27 -11.09
CA PRO A 89 21.37 7.03 -9.91
C PRO A 89 21.30 8.55 -10.12
N SER A 90 21.13 9.03 -11.36
CA SER A 90 20.98 10.45 -11.66
C SER A 90 19.57 10.98 -11.41
N ARG A 91 18.60 10.07 -11.20
CA ARG A 91 17.20 10.39 -10.95
C ARG A 91 16.83 9.97 -9.54
N GLY A 92 16.00 10.78 -8.88
CA GLY A 92 15.40 10.40 -7.61
C GLY A 92 14.56 9.13 -7.76
N GLU A 93 14.57 8.29 -6.73
CA GLU A 93 13.88 7.00 -6.65
C GLU A 93 12.44 7.05 -7.22
N ARG A 94 11.62 7.98 -6.71
CA ARG A 94 10.21 8.14 -7.11
C ARG A 94 10.01 8.47 -8.58
N ALA A 95 10.97 9.12 -9.24
CA ALA A 95 10.86 9.47 -10.65
C ALA A 95 11.03 8.27 -11.60
N LEU A 96 11.39 7.11 -11.04
CA LEU A 96 11.56 5.86 -11.77
C LEU A 96 10.53 4.81 -11.37
N GLU A 97 9.67 5.09 -10.40
CA GLU A 97 8.65 4.14 -9.95
C GLU A 97 7.49 4.08 -10.97
N ALA A 98 6.91 2.89 -11.09
CA ALA A 98 5.72 2.64 -11.88
C ALA A 98 4.74 1.78 -11.08
N ILE A 99 3.44 1.98 -11.30
CA ILE A 99 2.40 1.10 -10.74
C ILE A 99 2.59 -0.30 -11.31
N VAL A 100 2.54 -1.32 -10.45
CA VAL A 100 2.63 -2.71 -10.90
C VAL A 100 1.38 -3.12 -11.68
N ASP A 101 1.57 -3.99 -12.67
CA ASP A 101 0.46 -4.61 -13.40
C ASP A 101 -0.37 -5.53 -12.49
N LYS A 102 -1.64 -5.75 -12.85
CA LYS A 102 -2.59 -6.55 -12.05
C LYS A 102 -2.16 -8.02 -11.89
N ASP A 103 -1.41 -8.55 -12.84
CA ASP A 103 -0.92 -9.93 -12.81
C ASP A 103 0.33 -10.09 -11.92
N HIS A 104 0.94 -8.97 -11.51
CA HIS A 104 2.14 -8.94 -10.68
C HIS A 104 1.87 -9.42 -9.24
N ALA A 105 2.84 -10.11 -8.64
CA ALA A 105 2.73 -10.60 -7.26
C ALA A 105 2.49 -9.47 -6.25
N GLY A 106 3.13 -8.31 -6.46
CA GLY A 106 2.92 -7.12 -5.63
C GLY A 106 1.51 -6.53 -5.70
N TYR A 107 0.80 -6.68 -6.82
CA TYR A 107 -0.60 -6.27 -6.91
C TYR A 107 -1.49 -7.16 -6.02
N LYS A 108 -1.28 -8.48 -6.08
CA LYS A 108 -2.00 -9.44 -5.24
C LYS A 108 -1.76 -9.18 -3.76
N LEU A 109 -0.52 -8.84 -3.38
CA LEU A 109 -0.16 -8.45 -2.03
C LEU A 109 -0.89 -7.18 -1.58
N ALA A 110 -0.93 -6.13 -2.41
CA ALA A 110 -1.73 -4.94 -2.13
C ALA A 110 -3.22 -5.26 -1.95
N GLN A 111 -3.77 -6.17 -2.76
CA GLN A 111 -5.16 -6.61 -2.65
C GLN A 111 -5.44 -7.34 -1.33
N GLN A 112 -4.48 -8.08 -0.77
CA GLN A 112 -4.63 -8.72 0.54
C GLN A 112 -4.81 -7.69 1.66
N PHE A 113 -4.03 -6.60 1.65
CA PHE A 113 -4.23 -5.48 2.60
C PHE A 113 -5.60 -4.86 2.45
N VAL A 114 -6.03 -4.62 1.21
CA VAL A 114 -7.37 -4.10 0.90
C VAL A 114 -8.46 -4.99 1.49
N ASP A 115 -8.39 -6.30 1.27
CA ASP A 115 -9.40 -7.24 1.72
C ASP A 115 -9.40 -7.37 3.25
N GLY A 116 -8.22 -7.34 3.88
CA GLY A 116 -8.08 -7.29 5.33
C GLY A 116 -8.74 -6.04 5.94
N LEU A 117 -8.53 -4.87 5.34
CA LEU A 117 -9.13 -3.61 5.79
C LEU A 117 -10.64 -3.60 5.60
N LYS A 118 -11.15 -4.10 4.47
CA LYS A 118 -12.60 -4.26 4.25
C LYS A 118 -13.23 -5.18 5.29
N LYS A 119 -12.58 -6.31 5.58
CA LYS A 119 -13.05 -7.24 6.62
C LYS A 119 -13.06 -6.58 8.00
N ARG A 120 -12.08 -5.73 8.28
CA ARG A 120 -11.92 -5.07 9.58
C ARG A 120 -12.91 -3.92 9.80
N PHE A 121 -13.14 -3.10 8.78
CA PHE A 121 -13.88 -1.84 8.89
C PHE A 121 -15.24 -1.85 8.21
N GLY A 122 -15.48 -2.78 7.29
CA GLY A 122 -16.62 -2.71 6.40
C GLY A 122 -16.44 -1.69 5.28
N VAL A 123 -17.40 -1.70 4.36
CA VAL A 123 -17.54 -0.71 3.29
C VAL A 123 -18.95 -0.14 3.33
N PRO A 124 -19.14 1.14 2.99
CA PRO A 124 -20.45 1.78 3.07
C PRO A 124 -21.52 1.00 2.31
N LYS A 125 -22.73 0.91 2.86
CA LYS A 125 -23.86 0.20 2.24
C LYS A 125 -24.19 0.72 0.84
N ALA A 126 -24.02 2.03 0.60
CA ALA A 126 -24.19 2.66 -0.71
C ALA A 126 -23.14 2.24 -1.77
N ALA A 127 -21.99 1.68 -1.35
CA ALA A 127 -20.98 1.12 -2.26
C ALA A 127 -21.23 -0.35 -2.60
N GLN A 128 -22.30 -0.96 -2.06
CA GLN A 128 -22.63 -2.38 -2.24
C GLN A 128 -23.82 -2.61 -3.20
N GLU A 129 -24.54 -1.57 -3.60
CA GLU A 129 -25.63 -1.69 -4.57
C GLU A 129 -25.10 -1.51 -6.00
N PRO A 130 -25.23 -2.50 -6.89
CA PRO A 130 -25.06 -2.25 -8.31
C PRO A 130 -26.18 -1.31 -8.75
N THR A 131 -25.82 -0.23 -9.44
CA THR A 131 -26.78 0.64 -10.14
C THR A 131 -27.73 -0.25 -10.93
N ARG A 132 -29.02 -0.20 -10.59
CA ARG A 132 -30.10 -0.85 -11.34
C ARG A 132 -30.25 -0.24 -12.73
#